data_AF-A0AAW5JR43-F1
#
_entry.id   AF-A0AAW5JR43-F1
#
_cell.length_a   1.000
_cell.length_b   1.000
_cell.length_c   1.000
_cell.angle_alpha   90.00
_cell.angle_beta   90.00
_cell.angle_gamma   90.00
#
_symmetry.space_group_name_H-M   'P 1'
#
loop_
_entity.id
_entity.type
_entity.pdbx_description
1 polymer ?
#
loop_
_entity_poly.entity_id
_entity_poly.type
_entity_poly.pdbx_seq_one_letter_code
_entity_poly.pdbx_strand_id
1 'polypeptide(L)' 'MLAFGLLLFIPTMVFMFRWFRHHAFEHFDGVSPRSQMDFDFVYGMVFGVPALLFTLCGAIST' A
#
# COMPACT_ATOMS: atom_id res chain seq x y z
N MET A 1 19.14 1.26 -5.02
CA MET A 1 17.67 1.53 -5.05
C MET A 1 16.88 0.62 -4.13
N LEU A 2 17.29 -0.64 -3.96
CA LEU A 2 16.63 -1.63 -3.11
C LEU A 2 16.35 -1.14 -1.67
N ALA A 3 17.35 -0.52 -1.01
CA ALA A 3 17.21 -0.01 0.35
C ALA A 3 16.07 1.03 0.50
N PHE A 4 15.89 1.92 -0.48
CA PHE A 4 14.79 2.87 -0.48
C PHE A 4 13.43 2.18 -0.64
N GLY A 5 13.36 1.15 -1.49
CA GLY A 5 12.16 0.32 -1.63
C GLY A 5 11.75 -0.34 -0.31
N LEU A 6 12.71 -0.94 0.40
CA LEU A 6 12.48 -1.57 1.69
C LEU A 6 12.09 -0.57 2.79
N LEU A 7 12.67 0.64 2.78
CA LEU A 7 12.29 1.71 3.72
C LEU A 7 10.83 2.14 3.54
N LEU A 8 10.39 2.30 2.29
CA LEU A 8 9.02 2.70 1.96
C LEU A 8 8.01 1.55 2.13
N PHE A 9 8.48 0.30 2.17
CA PHE A 9 7.63 -0.87 2.41
C PHE A 9 6.98 -0.83 3.80
N ILE A 10 7.70 -0.37 4.82
CA ILE A 10 7.19 -0.31 6.21
C ILE A 10 5.92 0.57 6.32
N PRO A 11 5.93 1.86 5.94
CA PRO A 11 4.73 2.68 5.99
C PRO A 11 3.63 2.14 5.09
N THR A 12 3.96 1.58 3.91
CA THR A 12 3.00 0.92 3.03
C THR A 12 2.22 -0.18 3.76
N MET A 13 2.92 -1.08 4.46
CA MET A 13 2.30 -2.16 5.21
C MET A 13 1.42 -1.65 6.35
N VAL A 14 1.85 -0.61 7.06
CA VAL A 14 1.07 0.00 8.16
C VAL A 14 -0.26 0.55 7.65
N PHE A 15 -0.24 1.37 6.60
CA PHE A 15 -1.44 1.97 6.05
C PHE A 15 -2.37 0.93 5.40
N MET A 16 -1.81 -0.01 4.63
CA MET A 16 -2.59 -1.07 3.99
C MET A 16 -3.20 -2.03 4.99
N PHE A 17 -2.52 -2.34 6.10
CA PHE A 17 -3.09 -3.19 7.15
C PHE A 17 -4.22 -2.47 7.90
N ARG A 18 -4.07 -1.17 8.18
CA ARG A 18 -5.13 -0.37 8.79
C ARG A 18 -6.36 -0.27 7.89
N TRP A 19 -6.13 0.05 6.61
CA TRP A 19 -7.16 0.06 5.58
C TRP A 19 -7.88 -1.29 5.52
N PHE A 20 -7.12 -2.38 5.40
CA PHE A 20 -7.68 -3.72 5.33
C PHE A 20 -8.48 -4.06 6.58
N ARG A 21 -7.98 -3.76 7.78
CA ARG A 21 -8.71 -3.99 9.03
C ARG A 21 -10.04 -3.23 9.09
N HIS A 22 -10.09 -2.02 8.51
CA HIS A 22 -11.32 -1.22 8.48
C HIS A 22 -12.33 -1.76 7.46
N HIS A 23 -11.86 -2.14 6.27
CA HIS A 23 -12.72 -2.51 5.14
C HIS A 23 -12.83 -4.03 4.87
N ALA A 24 -12.22 -4.88 5.70
CA ALA A 24 -12.12 -6.34 5.47
C ALA A 24 -13.46 -7.01 5.16
N PHE A 25 -14.55 -6.53 5.75
CA PHE A 25 -15.88 -7.10 5.61
C PHE A 25 -16.80 -6.30 4.70
N GLU A 26 -16.47 -5.05 4.39
CA GLU A 26 -17.30 -4.16 3.57
C GLU A 26 -17.48 -4.66 2.13
N HIS A 27 -16.56 -5.50 1.66
CA HIS A 27 -16.67 -6.15 0.35
C HIS A 27 -17.81 -7.18 0.29
N PHE A 28 -18.16 -7.81 1.42
CA PHE A 28 -19.31 -8.72 1.52
C PHE A 28 -20.63 -7.96 1.72
N ASP A 29 -20.56 -6.76 2.29
CA ASP A 29 -21.72 -5.91 2.58
C ASP A 29 -22.18 -5.05 1.38
N GLY A 30 -21.56 -5.23 0.20
CA GLY A 30 -21.92 -4.51 -1.02
C GLY A 30 -21.58 -3.01 -0.98
N VAL A 31 -20.66 -2.61 -0.11
CA VAL A 31 -20.21 -1.21 0.01
C VAL A 31 -19.49 -0.80 -1.27
N SER A 32 -19.75 0.43 -1.73
CA SER A 32 -19.14 0.93 -2.97
C SER A 32 -17.60 0.95 -2.84
N PRO A 33 -16.84 0.58 -3.89
CA PRO A 33 -15.38 0.66 -3.86
C PRO A 33 -14.86 2.09 -3.60
N ARG A 34 -15.63 3.11 -3.99
CA ARG A 34 -15.25 4.51 -3.83
C ARG A 34 -15.25 4.96 -2.37
N SER A 35 -16.14 4.41 -1.54
CA SER A 35 -16.15 4.68 -0.10
C SER A 35 -15.00 3.98 0.63
N GLN A 36 -14.36 2.99 0.00
CA GLN A 36 -13.17 2.33 0.52
C GLN A 36 -11.87 3.07 0.14
N MET A 37 -11.92 4.09 -0.73
CA MET A 37 -10.74 4.89 -1.09
C MET A 37 -10.48 6.01 -0.06
N ASP A 38 -10.27 5.63 1.19
CA ASP A 38 -10.00 6.55 2.29
C ASP A 38 -8.54 7.03 2.33
N PHE A 39 -8.18 7.79 3.36
CA PHE A 39 -6.81 8.28 3.54
C PHE A 39 -5.80 7.15 3.73
N ASP A 40 -6.15 6.08 4.46
CA ASP A 40 -5.24 4.96 4.69
C ASP A 40 -4.97 4.21 3.37
N PHE A 41 -5.97 4.03 2.50
CA PHE A 41 -5.77 3.54 1.13
C PHE A 41 -4.83 4.44 0.32
N VAL A 42 -5.11 5.74 0.31
CA VAL A 42 -4.34 6.71 -0.49
C VAL A 42 -2.89 6.74 -0.02
N TYR A 43 -2.63 6.82 1.29
CA TYR A 43 -1.27 6.80 1.82
C TYR A 43 -0.57 5.47 1.51
N GLY A 44 -1.25 4.34 1.69
CA GLY A 44 -0.68 3.04 1.33
C GLY A 44 -0.29 2.96 -0.14
N MET A 45 -1.06 3.54 -1.06
CA MET A 45 -0.71 3.60 -2.49
C MET A 45 0.45 4.56 -2.77
N VAL A 46 0.44 5.75 -2.15
CA VAL A 46 1.48 6.77 -2.29
C VAL A 46 2.84 6.26 -1.84
N PHE A 47 2.90 5.46 -0.78
CA PHE A 47 4.14 4.83 -0.34
C PHE A 47 4.42 3.51 -1.08
N GLY A 48 3.39 2.73 -1.40
CA GLY A 48 3.51 1.40 -1.96
C GLY A 48 3.98 1.38 -3.41
N VAL A 49 3.49 2.31 -4.24
CA VAL A 49 3.91 2.40 -5.66
C VAL A 49 5.41 2.71 -5.76
N PRO A 50 5.95 3.76 -5.11
CA PRO A 50 7.38 4.00 -5.07
C PRO A 50 8.17 2.87 -4.41
N ALA A 51 7.65 2.25 -3.35
CA ALA A 51 8.30 1.12 -2.69
C ALA A 51 8.54 -0.05 -3.66
N LEU A 52 7.50 -0.41 -4.43
CA LEU A 52 7.57 -1.46 -5.45
C LEU A 52 8.58 -1.10 -6.55
N LEU A 53 8.49 0.13 -7.09
CA LEU A 53 9.39 0.59 -8.16
C LEU A 53 10.85 0.56 -7.72
N PHE A 54 11.18 1.12 -6.55
CA PHE A 54 12.57 1.13 -6.07
C PHE A 54 13.09 -0.27 -5.72
N THR A 55 12.22 -1.16 -5.23
CA THR A 55 12.57 -2.56 -4.96
C THR A 55 12.88 -3.30 -6.25
N LEU A 56 12.01 -3.20 -7.27
CA LEU A 56 12.21 -3.86 -8.56
C LEU A 56 13.43 -3.30 -9.32
N CYS A 57 13.54 -1.98 -9.42
CA CYS A 57 14.73 -1.35 -10.02
C CYS A 57 16.00 -1.74 -9.27
N GLY A 58 15.94 -1.77 -7.94
CA GLY A 58 17.02 -2.25 -7.08
C GLY A 58 17.41 -3.70 -7.39
N ALA A 59 16.45 -4.62 -7.43
CA ALA A 59 16.71 -6.04 -7.66
C ALA A 59 17.27 -6.34 -9.05
N ILE A 60 16.94 -5.53 -10.07
CA ILE A 60 17.45 -5.70 -11.44
C ILE A 60 18.83 -5.05 -11.61
N SER A 61 19.12 -3.98 -10.86
CA SER A 61 20.38 -3.22 -10.96
C SER A 61 21.47 -3.69 -10.01
N THR A 62 21.21 -4.72 -9.20
CA THR A 62 22.16 -5.33 -8.26
C THR A 62 22.56 -6.71 -8.76
#